data_AF-A0A2D5B5S3-F1
#
_entry.id   AF-A0A2D5B5S3-F1
#
_cell.length_a   1.000
_cell.length_b   1.000
_cell.length_c   1.000
_cell.angle_alpha   90.00
_cell.angle_beta   90.00
_cell.angle_gamma   90.00
#
_symmetry.space_group_name_H-M   'P 1'
#
loop_
_entity.id
_entity.type
_entity.pdbx_description
1 polymer ?
#
loop_
_entity_poly.entity_id
_entity_poly.type
_entity_poly.pdbx_seq_one_letter_code
_entity_poly.pdbx_strand_id
1 'polypeptide(L)'
;MKTITTATVLSTSLLLIGCGSHTADDALMGGAAGAGAGALIGGPVGAGVGGAVGAGTGALIGSHQDKQDREEGNEYQNPLD
;
A
#
# COMPACT_ATOMS: atom_id res chain seq x y z
N MET A 1 14.70 -15.20 7.20
CA MET A 1 15.40 -15.10 5.89
C MET A 1 14.58 -15.76 4.77
N LYS A 2 14.29 -17.07 4.81
CA LYS A 2 13.48 -17.75 3.77
C LYS A 2 12.02 -17.26 3.65
N THR A 3 11.41 -16.83 4.76
CA THR A 3 10.02 -16.31 4.83
C THR A 3 9.86 -14.88 4.33
N ILE A 4 10.90 -14.05 4.45
CA ILE A 4 10.87 -12.65 3.99
C ILE A 4 10.87 -12.66 2.46
N THR A 5 11.72 -13.47 1.82
CA THR A 5 11.75 -13.63 0.37
C THR A 5 10.45 -14.21 -0.19
N THR A 6 9.81 -15.16 0.51
CA THR A 6 8.48 -15.66 0.09
C THR A 6 7.39 -14.61 0.29
N ALA A 7 7.41 -13.84 1.38
CA ALA A 7 6.47 -12.74 1.59
C ALA A 7 6.63 -11.64 0.53
N THR A 8 7.85 -11.30 0.12
CA THR A 8 8.11 -10.33 -0.95
C THR A 8 7.58 -10.85 -2.30
N VAL A 9 7.90 -12.09 -2.67
CA VAL A 9 7.44 -12.70 -3.94
C VAL A 9 5.92 -12.87 -3.98
N LEU A 10 5.30 -13.22 -2.85
CA LEU A 10 3.84 -13.32 -2.73
C LEU A 10 3.19 -11.94 -2.77
N SER A 11 3.77 -10.93 -2.09
CA SER A 11 3.31 -9.54 -2.11
C SER A 11 3.39 -8.94 -3.52
N THR A 12 4.47 -9.21 -4.27
CA THR A 12 4.62 -8.77 -5.67
C THR A 12 3.57 -9.40 -6.59
N SER A 13 3.13 -10.63 -6.30
CA SER A 13 2.10 -11.31 -7.10
C SER A 13 0.68 -10.88 -6.73
N LEU A 14 0.43 -10.50 -5.47
CA LEU A 14 -0.84 -9.92 -5.02
C LEU A 14 -1.02 -8.46 -5.47
N LEU A 15 0.09 -7.72 -5.62
CA LEU A 15 0.12 -6.37 -6.16
C LEU A 15 -0.40 -6.28 -7.61
N LEU A 16 -0.17 -7.31 -8.43
CA LEU A 16 -0.71 -7.36 -9.81
C LEU A 16 -2.23 -7.61 -9.89
N ILE A 17 -2.89 -7.87 -8.75
CA ILE A 17 -4.35 -8.05 -8.64
C ILE A 17 -4.97 -6.90 -7.82
N GLY A 18 -4.19 -5.84 -7.53
CA GLY A 18 -4.69 -4.58 -7.00
C GLY A 18 -5.84 -4.10 -7.88
N CYS A 19 -7.05 -4.20 -7.35
CA CYS A 19 -8.29 -3.84 -8.04
C CYS A 19 -8.20 -2.36 -8.43
N GLY A 20 -7.99 -2.05 -9.72
CA GLY A 20 -7.49 -0.76 -10.23
C GLY A 20 -8.18 0.48 -9.66
N SER A 21 -7.71 0.96 -8.51
CA SER A 21 -8.30 2.06 -7.74
C SER A 21 -7.28 2.66 -6.77
N HIS A 22 -7.35 3.99 -6.60
CA HIS A 22 -6.27 4.81 -5.97
C HIS A 22 -6.16 4.45 -4.50
N THR A 23 -7.33 4.12 -3.94
CA THR A 23 -7.50 3.62 -2.58
C THR A 23 -6.64 2.40 -2.29
N ALA A 24 -6.60 1.41 -3.18
CA ALA A 24 -5.91 0.15 -2.91
C ALA A 24 -4.39 0.32 -3.02
N ASP A 25 -3.90 1.02 -4.04
CA ASP A 25 -2.46 1.26 -4.19
C ASP A 25 -1.92 2.17 -3.09
N ASP A 26 -2.58 3.29 -2.78
CA ASP A 26 -2.13 4.18 -1.71
C ASP A 26 -2.17 3.48 -0.34
N ALA A 27 -3.22 2.70 -0.05
CA ALA A 27 -3.31 1.93 1.20
C ALA A 27 -2.18 0.89 1.29
N LEU A 28 -1.89 0.21 0.19
CA LEU A 28 -0.88 -0.84 0.19
C LEU A 28 0.53 -0.26 0.25
N MET A 29 0.80 0.80 -0.48
CA MET A 29 2.07 1.52 -0.47
C MET A 29 2.32 2.17 0.90
N GLY A 30 1.30 2.86 1.43
CA GLY A 30 1.34 3.45 2.77
C GLY A 30 1.51 2.38 3.86
N GLY A 31 0.79 1.26 3.75
CA GLY A 31 0.88 0.14 4.67
C GLY A 31 2.22 -0.58 4.62
N ALA A 32 2.76 -0.83 3.42
CA ALA A 32 4.06 -1.48 3.26
C ALA A 32 5.20 -0.58 3.75
N ALA A 33 5.17 0.71 3.40
CA ALA A 33 6.15 1.69 3.86
C ALA A 33 6.09 1.87 5.39
N GLY A 34 4.88 2.01 5.94
CA GLY A 34 4.65 2.13 7.37
C GLY A 34 5.05 0.88 8.14
N ALA A 35 4.75 -0.32 7.63
CA ALA A 35 5.18 -1.58 8.24
C ALA A 35 6.69 -1.76 8.19
N GLY A 36 7.33 -1.41 7.06
CA GLY A 36 8.78 -1.47 6.92
C GLY A 36 9.50 -0.53 7.87
N ALA A 37 9.11 0.75 7.89
CA ALA A 37 9.70 1.75 8.79
C ALA A 37 9.43 1.42 10.26
N GLY A 38 8.20 1.00 10.58
CA GLY A 38 7.80 0.58 11.91
C GLY A 38 8.55 -0.67 12.40
N ALA A 39 8.83 -1.62 11.50
CA ALA A 39 9.64 -2.80 11.83
C ALA A 39 11.07 -2.44 12.24
N LEU A 40 11.66 -1.44 11.58
CA LEU A 40 13.03 -1.01 11.86
C LEU A 40 13.15 -0.31 13.22
N ILE A 41 12.13 0.45 13.63
CA ILE A 41 12.17 1.24 14.87
C ILE A 41 11.61 0.45 16.06
N GLY A 42 10.48 -0.23 15.88
CA GLY A 42 9.71 -0.86 16.95
C GLY A 42 9.61 -2.39 16.84
N GLY A 43 10.36 -3.01 15.94
CA GLY A 43 10.29 -4.46 15.71
C GLY A 43 8.90 -4.90 15.26
N PRO A 44 8.46 -6.12 15.61
CA PRO A 44 7.17 -6.67 15.14
C PRO A 44 5.96 -5.81 15.50
N VAL A 45 5.97 -5.17 16.67
CA VAL A 45 4.89 -4.30 17.13
C VAL A 45 4.87 -3.01 16.29
N GLY A 46 6.04 -2.42 16.05
CA GLY A 46 6.16 -1.27 15.17
C GLY A 46 5.74 -1.58 13.74
N ALA A 47 6.02 -2.79 13.24
CA ALA A 47 5.57 -3.24 11.92
C ALA A 47 4.04 -3.32 11.83
N GLY A 48 3.39 -3.87 12.86
CA GLY A 48 1.93 -3.97 12.92
C GLY A 48 1.25 -2.61 13.01
N VAL A 49 1.74 -1.74 13.90
CA VAL A 49 1.18 -0.40 14.09
C VAL A 49 1.47 0.49 12.88
N GLY A 50 2.71 0.50 12.39
CA GLY A 50 3.10 1.28 11.22
C GLY A 50 2.37 0.82 9.96
N GLY A 51 2.16 -0.49 9.79
CA GLY A 51 1.39 -1.03 8.68
C GLY A 51 -0.08 -0.65 8.74
N ALA A 52 -0.71 -0.75 9.91
CA ALA A 52 -2.12 -0.38 10.08
C ALA A 52 -2.34 1.13 9.87
N VAL A 53 -1.47 1.98 10.43
CA VAL A 53 -1.58 3.44 10.30
C VAL A 53 -1.28 3.87 8.87
N GLY A 54 -0.25 3.30 8.26
CA GLY A 54 0.11 3.58 6.87
C GLY A 54 -0.99 3.16 5.89
N ALA A 55 -1.59 1.98 6.10
CA ALA A 55 -2.68 1.49 5.25
C ALA A 55 -3.97 2.30 5.44
N GLY A 56 -4.32 2.65 6.67
CA GLY A 56 -5.50 3.49 6.93
C GLY A 56 -5.36 4.89 6.32
N THR A 57 -4.17 5.48 6.43
CA THR A 57 -3.89 6.81 5.86
C THR A 57 -3.91 6.77 4.33
N GLY A 58 -3.26 5.77 3.72
CA GLY A 58 -3.27 5.58 2.28
C GLY A 58 -4.66 5.31 1.71
N ALA A 59 -5.48 4.49 2.38
CA ALA A 59 -6.85 4.24 1.95
C ALA A 59 -7.71 5.51 1.93
N LEU A 60 -7.55 6.39 2.93
CA LEU A 60 -8.26 7.66 2.99
C LEU A 60 -7.85 8.57 1.83
N ILE A 61 -6.55 8.71 1.59
CA ILE A 61 -6.00 9.57 0.52
C ILE A 61 -6.39 9.04 -0.86
N GLY A 62 -6.25 7.74 -1.08
CA GLY A 62 -6.62 7.12 -2.35
C GLY A 62 -8.14 7.19 -2.62
N SER A 63 -8.99 7.25 -1.59
CA SER A 63 -10.44 7.44 -1.77
C SER A 63 -10.82 8.86 -2.23
N HIS A 64 -9.96 9.83 -1.96
CA HIS A 64 -10.10 11.20 -2.46
C HIS A 64 -9.54 11.35 -3.88
N GLN A 65 -8.45 10.67 -4.20
CA GLN A 65 -7.93 10.61 -5.58
C GLN A 65 -8.91 9.89 -6.51
N ASP A 66 -9.49 8.76 -6.10
CA ASP A 66 -10.47 8.03 -6.93
C ASP A 66 -11.67 8.90 -7.34
N LYS A 67 -12.08 9.85 -6.49
CA LYS A 67 -13.15 10.81 -6.84
C LYS A 67 -12.68 11.86 -7.83
N GLN A 68 -11.49 12.42 -7.62
CA GLN A 68 -10.90 13.42 -8.51
C GLN A 68 -10.65 12.85 -9.90
N ASP A 69 -10.04 11.67 -9.99
CA ASP A 69 -9.72 11.03 -11.26
C ASP A 69 -10.98 10.71 -12.08
N ARG A 70 -12.08 10.34 -11.39
CA ARG A 70 -13.39 10.12 -12.03
C ARG A 70 -14.07 11.40 -12.51
N GLU A 71 -13.80 12.53 -11.87
CA GLU A 71 -14.32 13.85 -12.24
C GLU A 71 -13.48 14.49 -13.36
N GLU A 72 -12.16 14.28 -13.32
CA GLU A 72 -11.19 14.84 -14.26
C GLU A 72 -10.99 13.95 -15.51
N GLY A 73 -11.53 12.73 -15.51
CA GLY A 73 -11.36 11.77 -16.59
C GLY A 73 -9.93 11.25 -16.71
N ASN A 74 -9.16 11.35 -15.63
CA ASN A 74 -7.79 10.88 -15.58
C ASN A 74 -7.79 9.35 -15.56
N GLU A 75 -7.09 8.74 -16.50
CA GLU A 75 -6.92 7.30 -16.51
C GLU A 75 -5.92 6.95 -15.41
N TYR A 76 -6.28 5.96 -14.60
CA TYR A 76 -5.50 5.49 -13.47
C TYR A 76 -4.07 5.12 -13.90
N GLN A 77 -3.13 6.06 -13.79
CA GLN A 77 -1.73 5.79 -14.08
C GLN A 77 -1.14 5.10 -12.85
N ASN A 78 -0.98 3.78 -12.97
CA ASN A 78 -0.42 2.96 -11.93
C ASN A 78 1.03 3.41 -11.65
N PRO A 79 1.39 3.86 -10.43
CA PRO A 79 2.73 4.37 -10.14
C PRO A 79 3.83 3.28 -10.08
N LEU A 80 3.51 2.03 -10.49
CA LEU A 80 4.41 0.87 -10.46
C LEU A 80 4.78 0.35 -11.86
N ASP A 81 4.50 1.09 -12.94
CA ASP A 81 5.12 0.90 -14.27
C ASP A 81 6.55 1.49 -14.35
#